data_AF-A0A6V7XJ71-F1
#
_entry.id   AF-A0A6V7XJ71-F1
#
_cell.length_a   1.000
_cell.length_b   1.000
_cell.length_c   1.000
_cell.angle_alpha   90.00
_cell.angle_beta   90.00
_cell.angle_gamma   90.00
#
_symmetry.space_group_name_H-M   'P 1'
#
loop_
_entity.id
_entity.type
_entity.pdbx_description
1 polymer ?
#
loop_
_entity_poly.entity_id
_entity_poly.type
_entity_poly.pdbx_seq_one_letter_code
_entity_poly.pdbx_strand_id
1 'polypeptide(L)'
;MTALKKAQFDYKRKLHQYSSGCAFLSMGGKSKHHCGYCGIKVRSHHLQHVYNHINKPLFKCNICETGSNQKEFIEAHLKQEHNGEGGEIYDNRWRHLSVIKEVIKACFRELYKDPVHTPTIGVNNKI
;
A
#
# COMPACT_ATOMS: atom_id res chain seq x y z
N MET A 1 6.76 10.30 20.97
CA MET A 1 6.83 9.27 19.90
C MET A 1 8.29 8.96 19.63
N THR A 2 8.68 7.69 19.51
CA THR A 2 10.08 7.31 19.22
C THR A 2 10.46 7.68 17.77
N ALA A 3 11.74 7.92 17.51
CA ALA A 3 12.25 8.31 16.18
C ALA A 3 11.87 7.30 15.08
N LEU A 4 11.84 6.00 15.42
CA LEU A 4 11.43 4.93 14.51
C LEU A 4 9.97 5.05 14.08
N LYS A 5 9.05 5.30 15.02
CA LYS A 5 7.62 5.48 14.71
C LYS A 5 7.36 6.70 13.82
N LYS A 6 8.15 7.78 14.01
CA LYS A 6 8.09 8.97 13.15
C LYS A 6 8.54 8.67 11.72
N ALA A 7 9.67 7.97 11.56
CA ALA A 7 10.18 7.58 10.25
C ALA A 7 9.19 6.69 9.47
N GLN A 8 8.55 5.73 10.15
CA GLN A 8 7.51 4.87 9.55
C GLN A 8 6.27 5.67 9.14
N PHE A 9 5.85 6.63 9.95
CA PHE A 9 4.74 7.53 9.61
C PHE A 9 5.07 8.36 8.38
N ASP A 10 6.26 8.96 8.33
CA ASP A 10 6.71 9.75 7.18
C ASP A 10 6.84 8.89 5.90
N TYR A 11 7.30 7.64 6.01
CA TYR A 11 7.33 6.68 4.90
C TYR A 11 5.93 6.42 4.34
N LYS A 12 4.96 6.09 5.20
CA LYS A 12 3.57 5.83 4.79
C LYS A 12 2.92 7.08 4.18
N ARG A 13 3.15 8.26 4.77
CA ARG A 13 2.66 9.54 4.24
C ARG A 13 3.20 9.81 2.84
N LYS A 14 4.51 9.65 2.64
CA LYS A 14 5.14 9.80 1.32
C LYS A 14 4.57 8.79 0.32
N LEU A 15 4.45 7.52 0.70
CA LEU A 15 3.88 6.50 -0.18
C LEU A 15 2.47 6.87 -0.65
N HIS A 16 1.57 7.33 0.24
CA HIS A 16 0.23 7.79 -0.15
C HIS A 16 0.28 9.00 -1.08
N GLN A 17 1.15 9.97 -0.79
CA GLN A 17 1.35 11.15 -1.63
C GLN A 17 1.77 10.76 -3.06
N TYR A 18 2.68 9.79 -3.22
CA TYR A 18 3.21 9.40 -4.54
C TYR A 18 2.42 8.32 -5.28
N SER A 19 1.62 7.51 -4.58
CA SER A 19 0.79 6.47 -5.21
C SER A 19 -0.56 7.03 -5.68
N SER A 20 -1.21 7.80 -4.81
CA SER A 20 -2.62 8.19 -4.97
C SER A 20 -2.87 9.70 -4.95
N GLY A 21 -1.85 10.50 -4.61
CA GLY A 21 -1.99 11.96 -4.40
C GLY A 21 -2.82 12.31 -3.15
N CYS A 22 -3.03 13.61 -2.92
CA CYS A 22 -3.85 14.10 -1.81
C CYS A 22 -5.34 13.75 -1.95
N ALA A 23 -5.84 13.50 -3.17
CA ALA A 23 -7.25 13.22 -3.43
C ALA A 23 -7.76 11.98 -2.67
N PHE A 24 -6.92 10.96 -2.49
CA PHE A 24 -7.28 9.77 -1.74
C PHE A 24 -7.39 9.97 -0.23
N LEU A 25 -6.65 10.94 0.33
CA LEU A 25 -6.77 11.31 1.75
C LEU A 25 -8.12 11.99 2.03
N SER A 26 -8.70 12.67 1.03
CA SER A 26 -10.00 13.35 1.11
C SER A 26 -11.19 12.47 0.74
N MET A 27 -10.98 11.25 0.26
CA MET A 27 -12.04 10.29 -0.13
C MET A 27 -12.84 9.75 1.07
N GLY A 28 -12.48 10.14 2.31
CA GLY A 28 -13.26 9.87 3.53
C GLY A 28 -14.54 10.71 3.66
N GLY A 29 -14.79 11.65 2.74
CA GLY A 29 -15.98 12.50 2.74
C GLY A 29 -17.16 11.92 1.94
N LYS A 30 -18.04 11.15 2.61
CA LYS A 30 -19.45 10.79 2.24
C LYS A 30 -19.76 10.26 0.83
N SER A 31 -18.82 10.15 -0.09
CA SER A 31 -19.05 9.76 -1.48
C SER A 31 -18.65 8.30 -1.69
N LYS A 32 -19.62 7.48 -2.13
CA LYS A 32 -19.41 6.06 -2.47
C LYS A 32 -18.86 6.00 -3.89
N HIS A 33 -17.67 5.43 -4.08
CA HIS A 33 -17.03 5.37 -5.40
C HIS A 33 -17.10 3.94 -5.96
N HIS A 34 -17.47 3.82 -7.24
CA HIS A 34 -17.38 2.54 -7.94
C HIS A 34 -16.00 2.41 -8.53
N CYS A 35 -15.44 1.21 -8.45
CA CYS A 35 -14.20 0.89 -9.15
C CYS A 35 -14.48 0.85 -10.66
N GLY A 36 -13.80 1.69 -11.43
CA GLY A 36 -13.87 1.69 -12.90
C GLY A 36 -13.27 0.45 -13.56
N TYR A 37 -12.47 -0.34 -12.82
CA TYR A 37 -11.87 -1.58 -13.33
C TYR A 37 -12.78 -2.80 -13.16
N CYS A 38 -13.42 -2.97 -12.00
CA CYS A 38 -14.26 -4.15 -11.72
C CYS A 38 -15.73 -3.85 -11.39
N GLY A 39 -16.15 -2.58 -11.41
CA GLY A 39 -17.53 -2.15 -11.13
C GLY A 39 -17.96 -2.21 -9.66
N ILE A 40 -17.15 -2.83 -8.79
CA ILE A 40 -17.49 -3.00 -7.38
C ILE A 40 -17.57 -1.64 -6.68
N LYS A 41 -18.62 -1.47 -5.89
CA LYS A 41 -18.79 -0.30 -5.02
C LYS A 41 -17.84 -0.38 -3.82
N VAL A 42 -16.94 0.59 -3.72
CA VAL A 42 -15.99 0.69 -2.62
C VAL A 42 -16.46 1.78 -1.66
N ARG A 43 -16.62 1.41 -0.38
CA ARG A 43 -17.12 2.31 0.68
C ARG A 43 -16.01 2.87 1.57
N SER A 44 -14.96 2.10 1.76
CA SER A 44 -13.79 2.41 2.58
C SER A 44 -12.61 1.56 2.10
N HIS A 45 -11.40 1.84 2.62
CA HIS A 45 -10.19 1.08 2.29
C HIS A 45 -9.88 1.00 0.78
N HIS A 46 -10.09 2.10 0.04
CA HIS A 46 -9.87 2.16 -1.42
C HIS A 46 -8.49 1.67 -1.87
N LEU A 47 -7.43 1.94 -1.09
CA LEU A 47 -6.09 1.42 -1.38
C LEU A 47 -6.02 -0.11 -1.24
N GLN A 48 -6.66 -0.69 -0.23
CA GLN A 48 -6.69 -2.16 -0.07
C GLN A 48 -7.46 -2.82 -1.22
N HIS A 49 -8.56 -2.20 -1.66
CA HIS A 49 -9.27 -2.63 -2.86
C HIS A 49 -8.35 -2.64 -4.09
N VAL A 50 -7.59 -1.56 -4.30
CA VAL A 50 -6.60 -1.46 -5.40
C VAL A 50 -5.56 -2.57 -5.30
N TYR A 51 -5.02 -2.82 -4.10
CA TYR A 51 -4.01 -3.86 -3.89
C TYR A 51 -4.50 -5.26 -4.24
N ASN A 52 -5.81 -5.52 -4.16
CA ASN A 52 -6.39 -6.81 -4.55
C ASN A 52 -6.35 -7.05 -6.07
N HIS A 53 -6.22 -6.01 -6.89
CA HIS A 53 -6.00 -6.15 -8.34
C HIS A 53 -4.52 -6.34 -8.70
N ILE A 54 -3.61 -6.16 -7.74
CA ILE A 54 -2.17 -6.24 -7.97
C ILE A 54 -1.68 -7.66 -7.71
N ASN A 55 -1.28 -8.37 -8.77
CA ASN A 55 -0.67 -9.70 -8.72
C ASN A 55 0.83 -9.66 -8.35
N LYS A 56 1.23 -8.75 -7.45
CA LYS A 56 2.60 -8.62 -6.95
C LYS A 56 2.58 -8.55 -5.41
N PRO A 57 3.52 -9.21 -4.73
CA PRO A 57 3.57 -9.21 -3.27
C PRO A 57 4.03 -7.84 -2.74
N LEU A 58 3.08 -7.05 -2.25
CA LEU A 58 3.33 -5.72 -1.69
C LEU A 58 3.95 -5.77 -0.29
N PHE A 59 3.70 -6.84 0.44
CA PHE A 59 4.30 -7.15 1.73
C PHE A 59 5.00 -8.50 1.62
N LYS A 60 6.20 -8.60 2.17
CA LYS A 60 6.98 -9.84 2.17
C LYS A 60 7.47 -10.18 3.56
N CYS A 61 7.59 -11.48 3.81
CA CYS A 61 8.39 -12.01 4.90
C CYS A 61 9.88 -11.73 4.62
N ASN A 62 10.65 -11.39 5.66
CA ASN A 62 12.10 -11.24 5.56
C ASN A 62 12.86 -12.56 5.78
N ILE A 63 12.20 -13.61 6.29
CA ILE A 63 12.79 -14.93 6.55
C ILE A 63 12.65 -15.86 5.33
N CYS A 64 11.51 -15.81 4.64
CA CYS A 64 11.22 -16.66 3.48
C CYS A 64 10.60 -15.87 2.32
N GLU A 65 10.32 -16.53 1.20
CA GLU A 65 9.81 -15.87 -0.02
C GLU A 65 8.31 -15.55 0.01
N THR A 66 7.62 -15.90 1.10
CA THR A 66 6.18 -15.67 1.26
C THR A 66 5.87 -14.17 1.17
N GLY A 67 4.90 -13.83 0.31
CA GLY A 67 4.46 -12.46 0.09
C GLY A 67 2.97 -12.37 -0.22
N SER A 68 2.39 -11.21 0.08
CA SER A 68 0.96 -10.95 -0.10
C SER A 68 0.70 -9.48 -0.43
N ASN A 69 -0.50 -9.21 -0.93
CA ASN A 69 -1.03 -7.86 -1.10
C ASN A 69 -1.67 -7.31 0.19
N GLN A 70 -1.84 -8.13 1.23
CA GLN A 70 -2.36 -7.74 2.54
C GLN A 70 -1.27 -7.92 3.61
N LYS A 71 -1.17 -6.94 4.52
CA LYS A 71 -0.16 -6.97 5.58
C LYS A 71 -0.49 -8.03 6.63
N GLU A 72 -1.77 -8.12 6.96
CA GLU A 72 -2.35 -9.01 7.97
C GLU A 72 -2.08 -10.48 7.64
N PHE A 73 -2.03 -10.81 6.34
CA PHE A 73 -1.65 -12.14 5.88
C PHE A 73 -0.21 -12.49 6.27
N ILE A 74 0.73 -11.54 6.09
CA ILE A 74 2.12 -11.76 6.48
C ILE A 74 2.26 -11.76 8.00
N GLU A 75 1.50 -10.93 8.74
CA GLU A 75 1.46 -11.00 10.21
C GLU A 75 1.02 -12.37 10.72
N ALA A 76 -0.02 -12.95 10.10
CA ALA A 76 -0.49 -14.29 10.44
C ALA A 76 0.56 -15.35 10.07
N HIS A 77 1.13 -15.27 8.87
CA HIS A 77 2.21 -16.16 8.41
C HIS A 77 3.41 -16.14 9.37
N LEU A 78 3.87 -14.97 9.82
CA LEU A 78 4.98 -14.87 10.76
C LEU A 78 4.68 -15.56 12.10
N LYS A 79 3.43 -15.48 12.58
CA LYS A 79 3.01 -16.14 13.82
C LYS A 79 2.90 -17.66 13.66
N GLN A 80 2.43 -18.12 12.51
CA GLN A 80 2.14 -19.53 12.24
C GLN A 80 3.37 -20.33 11.82
N GLU A 81 4.19 -19.76 10.93
CA GLU A 81 5.29 -20.48 10.27
C GLU A 81 6.67 -20.15 10.85
N HIS A 82 6.77 -19.04 11.59
CA HIS A 82 8.02 -18.57 12.21
C HIS A 82 7.86 -18.32 13.71
N ASN A 83 6.78 -18.83 14.33
CA ASN A 83 6.48 -18.73 15.76
C ASN A 83 6.57 -17.29 16.34
N GLY A 84 6.48 -16.26 15.50
CA GLY A 84 6.66 -14.87 15.89
C GLY A 84 8.09 -14.47 16.28
N GLU A 85 9.08 -15.35 16.12
CA GLU A 85 10.47 -15.09 16.50
C GLU A 85 11.28 -14.56 15.29
N GLY A 86 11.65 -13.28 15.34
CA GLY A 86 12.61 -12.67 14.41
C GLY A 86 12.08 -12.25 13.03
N GLY A 87 10.85 -12.62 12.68
CA GLY A 87 10.24 -12.25 11.42
C GLY A 87 9.73 -10.81 11.38
N GLU A 88 10.04 -10.09 10.31
CA GLU A 88 9.60 -8.70 10.08
C GLU A 88 8.93 -8.57 8.71
N ILE A 89 8.03 -7.59 8.62
CA ILE A 89 7.30 -7.32 7.39
C ILE A 89 8.08 -6.30 6.57
N TYR A 90 8.50 -6.71 5.39
CA TYR A 90 9.13 -5.83 4.43
C TYR A 90 8.09 -5.21 3.49
N ASP A 91 8.05 -3.88 3.44
CA ASP A 91 7.14 -3.13 2.59
C ASP A 91 7.74 -2.93 1.18
N ASN A 92 7.16 -3.59 0.19
CA ASN A 92 7.56 -3.48 -1.22
C ASN A 92 6.69 -2.50 -2.03
N ARG A 93 5.77 -1.76 -1.40
CA ARG A 93 4.84 -0.88 -2.14
C ARG A 93 5.60 0.20 -2.90
N TRP A 94 6.71 0.67 -2.37
CA TRP A 94 7.59 1.61 -3.08
C TRP A 94 8.24 1.02 -4.34
N ARG A 95 8.66 -0.25 -4.31
CA ARG A 95 9.21 -0.94 -5.49
C ARG A 95 8.15 -1.18 -6.56
N HIS A 96 6.91 -1.33 -6.12
CA HIS A 96 5.73 -1.54 -6.96
C HIS A 96 4.91 -0.26 -7.15
N LEU A 97 5.52 0.91 -6.91
CA LEU A 97 4.80 2.19 -6.96
C LEU A 97 4.20 2.45 -8.35
N SER A 98 4.93 2.11 -9.42
CA SER A 98 4.45 2.25 -10.79
C SER A 98 3.17 1.45 -11.04
N VAL A 99 3.17 0.16 -10.73
CA VAL A 99 1.97 -0.69 -10.90
C VAL A 99 0.83 -0.24 -9.97
N ILE A 100 1.14 0.20 -8.76
CA ILE A 100 0.12 0.77 -7.86
C ILE A 100 -0.53 2.01 -8.49
N LYS A 101 0.26 2.95 -9.03
CA LYS A 101 -0.26 4.15 -9.70
C LYS A 101 -1.19 3.79 -10.86
N GLU A 102 -0.79 2.85 -11.71
CA GLU A 102 -1.59 2.40 -12.87
C GLU A 102 -2.92 1.77 -12.45
N VAL A 103 -2.91 0.90 -11.43
CA VAL A 103 -4.15 0.26 -10.94
C VAL A 103 -5.06 1.27 -10.25
N ILE A 104 -4.50 2.24 -9.51
CA ILE A 104 -5.29 3.34 -8.92
C ILE A 104 -5.98 4.14 -10.03
N LYS A 105 -5.25 4.49 -11.09
CA LYS A 105 -5.78 5.23 -12.24
C LYS A 105 -6.87 4.45 -12.97
N ALA A 106 -6.73 3.12 -13.07
CA ALA A 106 -7.77 2.25 -13.63
C ALA A 106 -9.01 2.17 -12.73
N CYS A 107 -8.82 2.04 -11.41
CA CYS A 107 -9.93 1.91 -10.46
C CYS A 107 -10.69 3.22 -10.26
N PHE A 108 -10.00 4.36 -10.25
CA PHE A 108 -10.56 5.64 -9.83
C PHE A 108 -10.07 6.79 -10.71
N ARG A 109 -10.20 6.64 -12.04
CA ARG A 109 -9.73 7.61 -13.05
C ARG A 109 -10.12 9.05 -12.71
N GLU A 110 -11.39 9.27 -12.43
CA GLU A 110 -11.95 10.61 -12.14
C GLU A 110 -11.38 11.26 -10.87
N LEU A 111 -10.80 10.45 -9.98
CA LEU A 111 -10.23 10.90 -8.71
C LEU A 111 -8.69 10.93 -8.75
N TYR A 112 -8.08 10.33 -9.78
CA TYR A 112 -6.64 10.23 -9.90
C TYR A 112 -6.04 11.56 -10.36
N LYS A 113 -5.15 12.10 -9.54
CA LYS A 113 -4.33 13.26 -9.90
C LYS A 113 -2.88 12.82 -9.93
N ASP A 114 -2.18 13.09 -11.04
CA ASP A 114 -0.79 12.69 -11.19
C ASP A 114 0.06 13.36 -10.08
N PRO A 115 0.76 12.59 -9.24
CA PRO A 115 1.62 13.15 -8.22
C PRO A 115 2.91 13.70 -8.83
N VAL A 116 3.14 14.99 -8.63
CA VAL A 116 4.34 15.72 -9.09
C VAL A 116 5.60 15.09 -8.48
N HIS A 117 6.47 14.57 -9.35
CA HIS A 117 7.74 13.87 -9.08
C HIS A 117 7.67 12.48 -8.44
N THR A 118 8.41 11.53 -8.99
CA THR A 118 8.78 10.25 -8.35
C THR A 118 10.13 10.41 -7.66
N PRO A 119 10.28 10.18 -6.34
CA PRO A 119 11.59 10.31 -5.70
C PRO A 119 12.51 9.16 -6.07
N THR A 120 13.80 9.47 -6.23
CA THR A 120 14.89 8.50 -6.24
C THR A 120 14.97 7.79 -4.89
N ILE A 121 15.06 6.46 -4.92
CA ILE A 121 14.85 5.58 -3.77
C ILE A 121 15.93 5.80 -2.70
N GLY A 122 15.49 6.16 -1.49
CA GLY A 122 16.32 6.23 -0.29
C GLY A 122 15.45 6.29 0.96
N VAL A 123 14.70 5.22 1.26
CA VAL A 123 13.90 5.14 2.50
C VAL A 123 13.89 3.72 3.06
N ASN A 124 14.03 3.61 4.38
CA ASN A 124 13.95 2.37 5.13
C ASN A 124 12.53 1.78 5.04
N ASN A 125 12.43 0.56 4.51
CA ASN A 125 11.17 -0.14 4.16
C ASN A 125 10.73 -1.18 5.22
N LYS A 126 11.29 -1.08 6.42
CA LYS A 126 11.05 -2.02 7.53
C LYS A 126 9.88 -1.51 8.41
N ILE A 127 8.82 -2.31 8.51
CA ILE A 127 7.61 -2.01 9.31
C ILE A 127 7.71 -2.64 10.69
#